data_AF-A0A1S8B6X1-F1
#
_entry.id   AF-A0A1S8B6X1-F1
#
_cell.length_a   1.000
_cell.length_b   1.000
_cell.length_c   1.000
_cell.angle_alpha   90.00
_cell.angle_beta   90.00
_cell.angle_gamma   90.00
#
_symmetry.space_group_name_H-M   'P 1'
#
loop_
_entity.id
_entity.type
_entity.pdbx_description
1 polymer ?
#
loop_
_entity_poly.entity_id
_entity_poly.type
_entity_poly.pdbx_seq_one_letter_code
_entity_poly.pdbx_strand_id
1 'polypeptide(L)'
;MLADHAAWVQQNEPDTLRYALHKSVGEGPVVFTMLETYKNKAAIDAHSQSSRFKELGPQLGAMVDMQLYVSQPVGGFESRTPESSKI
;
A
#
# COMPACT_ATOMS: atom_id res chain seq x y z
N MET A 1 -1.37 -14.47 0.86
CA MET A 1 -0.65 -13.71 -0.19
C MET A 1 -0.64 -12.20 0.08
N LEU A 2 -1.76 -11.47 -0.06
CA LEU A 2 -1.77 -10.01 0.12
C LEU A 2 -1.44 -9.58 1.56
N ALA A 3 -2.01 -10.26 2.56
CA ALA A 3 -1.70 -10.00 3.97
C ALA A 3 -0.23 -10.29 4.30
N ASP A 4 0.33 -11.38 3.76
CA ASP A 4 1.75 -11.73 3.94
C ASP A 4 2.68 -10.72 3.26
N HIS A 5 2.27 -10.17 2.11
CA HIS A 5 3.00 -9.09 1.47
C HIS A 5 3.00 -7.83 2.32
N ALA A 6 1.85 -7.45 2.89
CA ALA A 6 1.77 -6.30 3.79
C ALA A 6 2.66 -6.46 5.03
N ALA A 7 2.68 -7.65 5.65
CA ALA A 7 3.58 -7.94 6.75
C ALA A 7 5.06 -7.84 6.35
N TRP A 8 5.41 -8.30 5.14
CA TRP A 8 6.76 -8.17 4.60
C TRP A 8 7.14 -6.70 4.38
N VAL A 9 6.26 -5.90 3.79
CA VAL A 9 6.48 -4.46 3.56
C VAL A 9 6.76 -3.76 4.88
N GLN A 10 5.94 -4.01 5.92
CA GLN A 10 6.13 -3.42 7.24
C GLN A 10 7.52 -3.72 7.85
N GLN A 11 8.07 -4.91 7.58
CA GLN A 11 9.36 -5.34 8.14
C GLN A 11 10.57 -4.86 7.32
N ASN A 12 10.40 -4.60 6.01
CA ASN A 12 11.52 -4.44 5.08
C ASN A 12 11.58 -3.05 4.43
N GLU A 13 10.50 -2.26 4.48
CA GLU A 13 10.41 -0.96 3.82
C GLU A 13 10.21 0.19 4.84
N PRO A 14 11.29 0.70 5.45
CA PRO A 14 11.19 1.69 6.52
C PRO A 14 10.61 3.05 6.08
N ASP A 15 10.67 3.37 4.79
CA ASP A 15 10.12 4.62 4.22
C ASP A 15 8.69 4.45 3.68
N THR A 16 8.09 3.27 3.83
CA THR A 16 6.67 3.01 3.59
C THR A 16 5.90 3.31 4.87
N LEU A 17 5.29 4.51 4.92
CA LEU A 17 4.63 5.07 6.11
C LEU A 17 3.30 4.38 6.43
N ARG A 18 2.60 3.91 5.38
CA ARG A 18 1.34 3.18 5.50
C ARG A 18 1.28 2.10 4.43
N TYR A 19 0.89 0.90 4.81
CA TYR A 19 0.61 -0.19 3.89
C TYR A 19 -0.53 -1.05 4.45
N ALA A 20 -1.77 -0.64 4.19
CA ALA A 20 -2.95 -1.19 4.83
C ALA A 20 -3.85 -1.91 3.82
N LEU A 21 -4.03 -3.22 4.01
CA LEU A 21 -4.95 -4.03 3.20
C LEU A 21 -6.36 -3.96 3.79
N HIS A 22 -7.29 -3.49 2.98
CA HIS A 22 -8.70 -3.42 3.30
C HIS A 22 -9.49 -4.41 2.43
N LYS A 23 -10.57 -4.95 2.97
CA LYS A 23 -11.58 -5.73 2.24
C LYS A 23 -12.87 -4.92 2.21
N SER A 24 -13.54 -4.90 1.06
CA SER A 24 -14.85 -4.25 0.93
C SER A 24 -15.87 -4.82 1.92
N VAL A 25 -16.80 -3.95 2.32
CA VAL A 25 -17.94 -4.29 3.17
C VAL A 25 -19.24 -4.00 2.42
N GLY A 26 -20.31 -4.73 2.74
CA GLY A 26 -21.62 -4.57 2.12
C GLY A 26 -21.90 -5.54 0.98
N GLU A 27 -22.97 -5.26 0.24
CA GLU A 27 -23.43 -6.09 -0.88
C GLU A 27 -22.70 -5.69 -2.18
N GLY A 28 -22.22 -6.69 -2.93
CA GLY A 28 -21.51 -6.50 -4.20
C GLY A 28 -20.27 -7.40 -4.33
N PRO A 29 -19.50 -7.24 -5.42
CA PRO A 29 -18.24 -7.96 -5.59
C PRO A 29 -17.24 -7.65 -4.47
N VAL A 30 -16.50 -8.67 -4.05
CA VAL A 30 -15.41 -8.50 -3.09
C VAL A 30 -14.27 -7.73 -3.76
N VAL A 31 -13.95 -6.57 -3.20
CA VAL A 31 -12.83 -5.73 -3.64
C VAL A 31 -11.83 -5.65 -2.49
N PHE A 32 -10.56 -5.85 -2.80
CA PHE A 32 -9.47 -5.58 -1.88
C PHE A 32 -8.83 -4.25 -2.27
N THR A 33 -8.58 -3.40 -1.28
CA THR A 33 -7.97 -2.07 -1.48
C THR A 33 -6.71 -1.99 -0.65
N MET A 34 -5.57 -1.74 -1.29
CA MET A 34 -4.34 -1.39 -0.59
C MET A 34 -4.25 0.12 -0.47
N LEU A 35 -4.11 0.61 0.76
CA LEU A 35 -3.88 2.03 1.04
C LEU A 35 -2.42 2.22 1.42
N GLU A 36 -1.70 2.93 0.56
CA GLU A 36 -0.25 3.06 0.62
C GLU A 36 0.14 4.52 0.74
N THR A 37 0.98 4.84 1.72
CA THR A 37 1.59 6.16 1.89
C THR A 37 3.10 5.98 1.96
N TYR A 38 3.81 6.69 1.11
CA TYR A 38 5.26 6.63 1.02
C TYR A 38 5.86 7.97 1.38
N LYS A 39 7.04 7.96 2.03
CA LYS A 39 7.74 9.18 2.43
C LYS A 39 8.07 10.09 1.24
N ASN A 40 8.41 9.50 0.09
CA ASN A 40 8.80 10.21 -1.13
C ASN A 40 8.79 9.26 -2.35
N LYS A 41 9.11 9.82 -3.52
CA LYS A 41 9.20 9.08 -4.79
C LYS A 41 10.23 7.94 -4.76
N ALA A 42 11.35 8.11 -4.06
CA ALA A 42 12.39 7.08 -3.97
C ALA A 42 11.92 5.85 -3.18
N ALA A 43 11.05 6.04 -2.17
CA ALA A 43 10.43 4.94 -1.44
C ALA A 43 9.45 4.15 -2.33
N ILE A 44 8.68 4.83 -3.19
CA ILE A 44 7.82 4.18 -4.20
C ILE A 44 8.69 3.34 -5.16
N ASP A 45 9.79 3.92 -5.64
CA ASP A 45 10.70 3.23 -6.54
C ASP A 45 11.34 2.01 -5.86
N ALA A 46 11.78 2.14 -4.61
CA ALA A 46 12.30 1.03 -3.82
C ALA A 46 11.26 -0.10 -3.62
N HIS A 47 10.02 0.24 -3.30
CA HIS A 47 8.91 -0.71 -3.17
C HIS A 47 8.72 -1.52 -4.47
N SER A 48 8.53 -0.81 -5.60
CA SER A 48 8.30 -1.44 -6.92
C SER A 48 9.50 -2.25 -7.44
N GLN A 49 10.71 -1.94 -6.98
CA GLN A 49 11.93 -2.64 -7.38
C GLN A 49 12.29 -3.81 -6.46
N SER A 50 11.60 -3.98 -5.34
CA SER A 50 11.85 -5.07 -4.40
C SER A 50 11.70 -6.43 -5.06
N SER A 51 12.48 -7.42 -4.60
CA SER A 51 12.37 -8.81 -5.08
C SER A 51 10.97 -9.36 -4.85
N ARG A 52 10.37 -9.02 -3.70
CA ARG A 52 9.01 -9.43 -3.33
C ARG A 52 7.96 -8.87 -4.29
N PHE A 53 8.05 -7.58 -4.65
CA PHE A 53 7.10 -6.97 -5.59
C PHE A 53 7.25 -7.54 -7.00
N LYS A 54 8.49 -7.75 -7.48
CA LYS A 54 8.75 -8.34 -8.81
C LYS A 54 8.21 -9.77 -8.93
N GLU A 55 8.17 -10.52 -7.83
CA GLU A 55 7.58 -11.86 -7.78
C GLU A 55 6.03 -11.81 -7.80
N LEU A 56 5.42 -10.95 -6.98
CA LEU A 56 3.98 -10.93 -6.76
C LEU A 56 3.20 -10.06 -7.77
N GLY A 57 3.77 -8.93 -8.20
CA GLY A 57 3.12 -7.96 -9.07
C GLY A 57 2.56 -8.56 -10.36
N PRO A 58 3.34 -9.35 -11.13
CA PRO A 58 2.84 -10.00 -12.34
C PRO A 58 1.70 -10.99 -12.07
N GLN A 59 1.76 -11.73 -10.96
CA GLN A 59 0.72 -12.69 -10.58
C GLN A 59 -0.59 -11.96 -10.27
N LEU A 60 -0.51 -10.86 -9.53
CA LEU A 60 -1.65 -10.01 -9.25
C LEU A 60 -2.25 -9.42 -10.53
N GLY A 61 -1.41 -8.85 -11.41
CA GLY A 61 -1.87 -8.27 -12.68
C GLY A 61 -2.54 -9.27 -13.62
N ALA A 62 -2.27 -10.57 -13.48
CA ALA A 62 -2.92 -11.63 -14.25
C ALA A 62 -4.23 -12.14 -13.59
N MET A 63 -4.39 -11.95 -12.28
CA MET A 63 -5.52 -12.51 -11.50
C MET A 63 -6.65 -11.51 -11.25
N VAL A 64 -6.34 -10.21 -11.23
CA VAL A 64 -7.30 -9.18 -10.86
C VAL A 64 -7.27 -8.00 -11.84
N ASP A 65 -8.42 -7.36 -12.00
CA ASP A 65 -8.52 -6.05 -12.65
C ASP A 65 -8.05 -4.97 -11.66
N MET A 66 -6.76 -4.64 -11.73
CA MET A 66 -6.12 -3.71 -10.79
C MET A 66 -6.27 -2.26 -11.26
N GLN A 67 -6.80 -1.42 -10.37
CA GLN A 67 -6.86 0.03 -10.57
C GLN A 67 -5.89 0.72 -9.62
N LEU A 68 -4.96 1.52 -10.16
CA LEU A 68 -3.95 2.26 -9.40
C LEU A 68 -4.24 3.76 -9.50
N TYR A 69 -4.34 4.40 -8.34
CA TYR A 69 -4.49 5.86 -8.22
C TYR A 69 -3.34 6.42 -7.39
N VAL A 70 -2.70 7.48 -7.90
CA VAL A 70 -1.63 8.20 -7.20
C VAL A 70 -2.12 9.61 -6.91
N SER A 71 -1.96 10.04 -5.66
CA SER A 71 -2.43 11.35 -5.20
C SER A 71 -1.46 11.97 -4.20
N GLN A 72 -1.66 13.25 -3.93
CA GLN A 72 -0.97 14.00 -2.88
C GLN A 72 -2.00 14.76 -2.04
N PRO A 73 -1.77 14.95 -0.72
CA PRO A 73 -2.69 15.69 0.12
C PRO A 73 -2.73 17.18 -0.28
N VAL A 74 -3.93 17.74 -0.34
CA VAL A 74 -4.16 19.19 -0.55
C VAL A 74 -4.88 19.85 0.64
N GLY A 75 -5.10 19.10 1.71
CA GLY A 75 -5.78 19.50 2.95
C GLY A 75 -6.26 18.29 3.75
N GLY A 76 -6.66 18.48 5.01
CA GLY A 76 -7.17 17.42 5.90
C GLY A 76 -6.15 16.90 6.92
N PHE A 77 -6.44 15.73 7.51
CA PHE A 77 -5.57 15.03 8.47
C PHE A 77 -5.61 13.51 8.22
N GLU A 78 -4.49 12.82 8.38
CA GLU A 78 -4.40 11.36 8.19
C GLU A 78 -4.71 10.56 9.46
N SER A 79 -4.39 11.11 10.63
CA SER A 79 -4.68 10.51 11.94
C SER A 79 -5.19 11.55 12.92
N ARG A 80 -6.07 11.12 13.84
CA ARG A 80 -6.50 11.93 15.00
C ARG A 80 -5.61 11.73 16.22
N THR A 81 -4.71 10.75 16.19
CA THR A 81 -3.76 10.49 17.28
C THR A 81 -2.38 11.05 16.92
N PRO A 82 -1.64 11.66 17.88
CA PRO A 82 -0.38 12.36 17.60
C PRO A 82 0.79 11.48 17.15
N GLU A 83 0.65 10.15 17.15
CA GLU A 83 1.76 9.24 16.85
C GLU A 83 2.19 9.23 15.38
N SER A 84 1.48 9.93 14.48
CA SER A 84 1.92 10.11 13.09
C SER A 84 2.97 11.21 12.91
N SER A 85 3.48 11.82 13.99
CA SER A 85 4.57 12.80 13.94
C SER A 85 5.89 12.19 14.43
N LYS A 86 6.39 11.19 13.72
CA LYS A 86 7.84 10.96 13.65
C LYS A 86 8.24 11.00 12.19
N ILE A 87 8.37 12.23 11.71
CA ILE A 87 9.23 12.59 10.57
C ILE A 87 10.68 12.46 11.04
#